data_AF-A0A0F7FFP4-F1
#
_entry.id   AF-A0A0F7FFP4-F1
#
_cell.length_a   1.000
_cell.length_b   1.000
_cell.length_c   1.000
_cell.angle_alpha   90.00
_cell.angle_beta   90.00
_cell.angle_gamma   90.00
#
_symmetry.space_group_name_H-M   'P 1'
#
loop_
_entity.id
_entity.type
_entity.pdbx_description
1 polymer ?
#
loop_
_entity_poly.entity_id
_entity_poly.type
_entity_poly.pdbx_seq_one_letter_code
_entity_poly.pdbx_strand_id
1 'polypeptide(L)'
;MTDDRGLRDAQIKIGTKQTVKAVEMGQAAEVYVAEDGDPRLTSRIVSLCNKHGVKLTYVDTMQQLGKACGIEVGAAMAAVLK
;
A
#
# COMPACT_ATOMS: atom_id res chain seq x y z
N MET A 1 18.39 -27.89 -4.62
CA MET A 1 18.98 -26.97 -3.63
C MET A 1 18.03 -25.78 -3.54
N THR A 2 17.24 -25.78 -2.46
CA THR A 2 16.51 -24.68 -1.81
C THR A 2 16.06 -23.49 -2.67
N ASP A 3 14.81 -23.53 -3.12
CA ASP A 3 14.08 -22.34 -3.56
C ASP A 3 13.16 -21.88 -2.42
N ASP A 4 13.78 -21.24 -1.43
CA ASP A 4 13.11 -20.59 -0.30
C ASP A 4 12.73 -19.17 -0.73
N ARG A 5 11.85 -19.04 -1.74
CA ARG A 5 11.31 -17.73 -2.17
C ARG A 5 10.07 -17.36 -1.37
N GLY A 6 10.21 -17.36 -0.04
CA GLY A 6 9.22 -16.74 0.82
C GLY A 6 9.24 -15.24 0.59
N LEU A 7 8.13 -14.65 0.13
CA LEU A 7 7.58 -13.29 0.37
C LEU A 7 8.53 -12.06 0.47
N ARG A 8 9.84 -12.19 0.24
CA ARG A 8 10.89 -11.19 0.48
C ARG A 8 11.03 -10.18 -0.65
N ASP A 9 10.43 -10.45 -1.82
CA ASP A 9 10.60 -9.63 -3.02
C ASP A 9 9.37 -8.77 -3.35
N ALA A 10 8.28 -8.87 -2.59
CA ALA A 10 7.18 -7.92 -2.71
C ALA A 10 7.68 -6.58 -2.16
N GLN A 11 8.12 -5.68 -3.05
CA GLN A 11 8.55 -4.34 -2.66
C GLN A 11 7.34 -3.54 -2.17
N ILE A 12 6.95 -3.70 -0.90
CA ILE A 12 5.86 -2.93 -0.32
C ILE A 12 6.37 -1.52 -0.02
N LYS A 13 5.67 -0.53 -0.57
CA LYS A 13 5.93 0.91 -0.40
C LYS A 13 4.92 1.49 0.59
N ILE A 14 5.35 1.54 1.85
CA ILE A 14 4.58 2.14 2.92
C ILE A 14 4.81 3.66 2.96
N GLY A 15 3.72 4.40 3.16
CA GLY A 15 3.75 5.85 3.33
C GLY A 15 3.33 6.62 2.09
N THR A 16 2.57 7.70 2.31
CA THR A 16 1.82 8.41 1.28
C THR A 16 2.65 8.80 0.05
N LYS A 17 3.85 9.36 0.25
CA LYS A 17 4.72 9.78 -0.87
C LYS A 17 5.20 8.59 -1.71
N GLN A 18 5.52 7.47 -1.07
CA GLN A 18 6.01 6.28 -1.75
C GLN A 18 4.86 5.56 -2.48
N THR A 19 3.69 5.49 -1.84
CA THR A 19 2.46 4.96 -2.42
C THR A 19 2.04 5.75 -3.66
N VAL A 20 1.98 7.09 -3.57
CA VAL A 20 1.66 7.95 -4.72
C VAL A 20 2.64 7.70 -5.87
N LYS A 21 3.94 7.71 -5.60
CA LYS A 21 4.97 7.52 -6.62
C LYS A 21 4.87 6.14 -7.29
N ALA A 22 4.62 5.09 -6.51
CA ALA A 22 4.41 3.73 -6.99
C ALA A 22 3.19 3.61 -7.93
N VAL A 23 2.09 4.28 -7.58
CA VAL A 23 0.86 4.31 -8.38
C VAL A 23 1.08 5.12 -9.66
N GLU A 24 1.69 6.31 -9.56
CA GLU A 24 2.01 7.14 -10.72
C GLU A 24 2.94 6.43 -11.72
N MET A 25 3.92 5.68 -11.22
CA MET A 25 4.82 4.86 -12.03
C MET A 25 4.15 3.60 -12.60
N GLY A 26 2.91 3.28 -12.22
CA GLY A 26 2.22 2.06 -12.65
C GLY A 26 2.88 0.77 -12.15
N GLN A 27 3.68 0.88 -11.08
CA GLN A 27 4.34 -0.25 -10.44
C GLN A 27 3.51 -0.80 -9.27
N ALA A 28 2.52 -0.05 -8.78
CA ALA A 28 1.60 -0.53 -7.76
C ALA A 28 0.64 -1.59 -8.33
N ALA A 29 0.66 -2.79 -7.73
CA ALA A 29 -0.33 -3.84 -7.92
C ALA A 29 -1.62 -3.53 -7.16
N GLU A 30 -1.47 -3.12 -5.91
CA GLU A 30 -2.58 -2.94 -4.96
C GLU A 30 -2.22 -1.89 -3.92
N VAL A 31 -3.21 -1.13 -3.46
CA VAL A 31 -3.05 -0.08 -2.46
C VAL A 31 -4.01 -0.32 -1.31
N TYR A 32 -3.47 -0.26 -0.11
CA TYR A 32 -4.20 -0.39 1.12
C TYR A 32 -4.26 0.96 1.83
N VAL A 33 -5.43 1.29 2.37
CA VAL A 33 -5.67 2.56 3.05
C VAL A 33 -6.36 2.33 4.37
N ALA A 34 -5.81 2.88 5.45
CA ALA A 34 -6.43 2.83 6.76
C ALA A 34 -7.57 3.86 6.85
N GLU A 35 -8.73 3.45 7.38
CA GLU A 35 -9.87 4.33 7.60
C GLU A 35 -9.61 5.36 8.71
N ASP A 36 -8.78 5.01 9.69
CA ASP A 36 -8.25 5.93 10.72
C ASP A 36 -7.24 6.96 10.15
N GLY A 37 -6.93 6.87 8.85
CA GLY A 37 -6.04 7.80 8.14
C GLY A 37 -6.69 9.11 7.72
N ASP A 38 -5.84 10.05 7.30
CA ASP A 38 -6.31 11.37 6.86
C ASP A 38 -7.20 11.23 5.60
N PRO A 39 -8.48 11.64 5.67
CA PRO A 39 -9.43 11.44 4.58
C PRO A 39 -9.06 12.23 3.31
N ARG A 40 -8.30 13.33 3.44
CA ARG A 40 -7.80 14.08 2.27
C ARG A 40 -6.76 13.28 1.50
N LEU A 41 -5.88 12.58 2.22
CA LEU A 41 -4.87 11.71 1.61
C LEU A 41 -5.53 10.49 0.96
N THR A 42 -6.49 9.90 1.64
CA THR A 42 -7.29 8.77 1.13
C THR A 42 -7.98 9.13 -0.17
N SER A 43 -8.74 10.22 -0.22
CA SER A 43 -9.43 10.64 -1.45
C SER A 43 -8.47 10.88 -2.63
N ARG A 44 -7.28 11.42 -2.35
CA ARG A 44 -6.24 11.65 -3.36
C ARG A 44 -5.68 10.34 -3.90
N ILE A 45 -5.37 9.37 -3.03
CA ILE A 45 -4.84 8.06 -3.44
C ILE A 45 -5.90 7.25 -4.19
N VAL A 46 -7.17 7.33 -3.77
CA VAL A 46 -8.29 6.64 -4.41
C VAL A 46 -8.48 7.11 -5.84
N SER A 47 -8.43 8.43 -6.05
CA SER A 47 -8.53 9.02 -7.39
C SER A 47 -7.37 8.58 -8.28
N LEU A 48 -6.15 8.55 -7.73
CA LEU A 48 -4.94 8.06 -8.42
C LEU A 48 -5.05 6.58 -8.79
N CYS A 49 -5.46 5.73 -7.85
CA CYS A 49 -5.63 4.30 -8.08
C CYS A 49 -6.70 4.03 -9.13
N ASN A 50 -7.84 4.73 -9.05
CA ASN A 50 -8.91 4.62 -10.04
C ASN A 50 -8.42 5.02 -11.45
N LYS A 51 -7.68 6.14 -11.56
CA LYS A 51 -7.10 6.60 -12.82
C LYS A 51 -6.08 5.64 -13.42
N HIS A 52 -5.29 4.96 -12.59
CA HIS A 52 -4.27 4.01 -13.02
C HIS A 52 -4.77 2.55 -13.07
N GLY A 53 -6.02 2.28 -12.68
CA GLY A 53 -6.58 0.93 -12.61
C GLY A 53 -5.96 0.03 -11.52
N VAL A 54 -5.45 0.63 -10.44
CA VAL A 54 -4.84 -0.08 -9.32
C VAL A 54 -5.92 -0.50 -8.32
N LYS A 55 -5.84 -1.73 -7.79
CA LYS A 55 -6.76 -2.21 -6.76
C LYS A 55 -6.60 -1.41 -5.47
N LEU A 56 -7.72 -1.12 -4.80
CA LEU A 56 -7.73 -0.39 -3.54
C LEU A 56 -8.52 -1.14 -2.48
N THR A 57 -7.91 -1.30 -1.30
CA THR A 57 -8.46 -2.03 -0.16
C THR A 57 -8.44 -1.13 1.08
N TYR A 58 -9.54 -1.10 1.83
CA TYR A 58 -9.62 -0.37 3.08
C TYR A 58 -9.38 -1.30 4.27
N VAL A 59 -8.77 -0.76 5.32
CA VAL A 59 -8.50 -1.47 6.58
C VAL A 59 -8.86 -0.59 7.77
N ASP A 60 -9.33 -1.20 8.85
CA ASP A 60 -9.84 -0.45 10.02
C ASP A 60 -8.77 0.45 10.66
N THR A 61 -7.55 -0.07 10.87
CA THR A 61 -6.50 0.65 11.62
C THR A 61 -5.13 0.61 10.95
N MET A 62 -4.36 1.68 11.15
CA MET A 62 -2.99 1.78 10.63
C MET A 62 -2.05 0.69 11.15
N GLN A 63 -2.25 0.26 12.41
CA GLN A 63 -1.43 -0.79 13.03
C GLN A 63 -1.70 -2.15 12.39
N GLN A 64 -2.97 -2.47 12.16
CA GLN A 64 -3.34 -3.72 11.50
C GLN A 64 -2.82 -3.76 10.06
N LEU A 65 -2.84 -2.61 9.37
CA LEU A 65 -2.23 -2.50 8.05
C LEU A 65 -0.73 -2.80 8.08
N GLY A 66 0.00 -2.12 8.96
CA GLY A 66 1.45 -2.30 9.09
C GLY A 66 1.80 -3.76 9.40
N LYS A 67 1.10 -4.35 10.37
CA LYS A 67 1.31 -5.75 10.76
C LYS A 67 1.01 -6.73 9.62
N ALA A 68 -0.04 -6.47 8.84
CA ALA A 68 -0.37 -7.27 7.65
C ALA A 68 0.68 -7.13 6.54
N CYS A 69 1.29 -5.95 6.40
CA CYS A 69 2.40 -5.72 5.49
C CYS A 69 3.76 -6.20 6.02
N GLY A 70 3.82 -6.81 7.22
CA GLY A 70 5.07 -7.31 7.81
C GLY A 70 5.98 -6.23 8.39
N ILE A 71 5.43 -5.06 8.73
CA ILE A 71 6.15 -3.98 9.40
C ILE A 71 5.62 -3.78 10.83
N GLU A 72 6.52 -3.45 11.75
CA GLU A 72 6.17 -3.19 13.16
C GLU A 72 5.69 -1.75 13.41
N VAL A 73 5.62 -0.92 12.37
CA VAL A 73 5.16 0.48 12.45
C VAL A 73 3.80 0.66 11.77
N GLY A 74 2.92 1.45 12.38
CA GLY A 74 1.60 1.75 11.81
C GLY A 74 1.69 2.50 10.49
N ALA A 75 0.89 2.08 9.50
CA ALA A 75 0.85 2.66 8.17
C ALA A 75 -0.54 3.27 7.90
N ALA A 76 -0.60 4.55 7.56
CA ALA A 76 -1.84 5.15 7.06
C ALA A 76 -2.24 4.57 5.69
N MET A 77 -1.24 4.19 4.89
CA MET A 77 -1.42 3.63 3.56
C MET A 77 -0.17 2.88 3.10
N ALA A 78 -0.39 1.83 2.32
CA ALA A 78 0.66 0.97 1.80
C ALA A 78 0.35 0.59 0.35
N ALA A 79 1.32 0.74 -0.56
CA ALA A 79 1.24 0.20 -1.91
C ALA A 79 2.04 -1.11 -1.98
N VAL A 80 1.45 -2.14 -2.54
CA VAL A 80 2.13 -3.37 -2.93
C VAL A 80 2.58 -3.18 -4.38
N LEU A 81 3.89 -3.30 -4.64
CA LEU A 81 4.42 -3.29 -6.00
C LEU A 81 4.26 -4.67 -6.65
N LYS A 82 4.12 -4.69 -7.99
CA LYS A 82 4.12 -5.92 -8.81
C LYS A 82 5.53 -6.30 -9.28
#